data_AF-Q6MEW9-F1
#
_entry.id   AF-Q6MEW9-F1
#
_cell.length_a   1.000
_cell.length_b   1.000
_cell.length_c   1.000
_cell.angle_alpha   90.00
_cell.angle_beta   90.00
_cell.angle_gamma   90.00
#
_symmetry.space_group_name_H-M   'P 1'
#
loop_
_entity.id
_entity.type
_entity.pdbx_description
1 polymer ?
#
loop_
_entity_poly.entity_id
_entity_poly.type
_entity_poly.pdbx_seq_one_letter_code
_entity_poly.pdbx_strand_id
1 'polypeptide(L)'
;MSNLNKHNDWERWNQEGFIPGPEESEVNFNQRVAFCENLKQKLIQNTGPDIPFEESDLASQVMLQEAAKETKQIYGIAPHWPPLFFNNYQLAPWHAGCAWIFQLDEQTPTAAFLQLRAQFKERSNYLGIYNRKELLVHELAHVGRMMYTEPQFEEILAYQSSPSRLRRFLGPIVQSSKESLLFILLLGVILVANLALLMTNISLATTFMLGLQLIPIFFVGLALGRLFRKQYLINQCRKVLEIYLPNKQVANHFLYRLLDSEIRMFARSSRTEMQTFIQNQAVNNFRWKFLVSLYPLKKE
;
A
#
# COMPACT_ATOMS: atom_id res chain seq x y z
N MET A 1 -10.08 -17.14 28.39
CA MET A 1 -9.68 -17.83 27.15
C MET A 1 -8.31 -18.43 27.36
N SER A 2 -8.08 -19.69 26.97
CA SER A 2 -6.74 -20.31 27.06
C SER A 2 -5.77 -19.60 26.11
N ASN A 3 -4.47 -19.58 26.46
CA ASN A 3 -3.44 -18.94 25.62
C ASN A 3 -3.36 -19.55 24.20
N LEU A 4 -3.72 -20.83 24.04
CA LEU A 4 -3.78 -21.49 22.73
C LEU A 4 -4.89 -20.92 21.83
N ASN A 5 -6.09 -20.68 22.37
CA ASN A 5 -7.20 -20.15 21.55
C ASN A 5 -6.87 -18.75 21.02
N LYS A 6 -6.25 -17.92 21.86
CA LYS A 6 -5.83 -16.56 21.50
C LYS A 6 -4.75 -16.55 20.39
N HIS A 7 -3.82 -17.50 20.43
CA HIS A 7 -2.80 -17.61 19.39
C HIS A 7 -3.39 -18.04 18.04
N ASN A 8 -4.31 -19.01 18.04
CA ASN A 8 -5.00 -19.47 16.83
C ASN A 8 -5.82 -18.34 16.19
N ASP A 9 -6.50 -17.52 17.01
CA ASP A 9 -7.24 -16.35 16.52
C ASP A 9 -6.31 -15.31 15.88
N TRP A 10 -5.17 -15.02 16.50
CA TRP A 10 -4.18 -14.09 15.95
C TRP A 10 -3.58 -14.57 14.64
N GLU A 11 -3.31 -15.87 14.51
CA GLU A 11 -2.84 -16.44 13.25
C GLU A 11 -3.88 -16.28 12.15
N ARG A 12 -5.15 -16.62 12.43
CA ARG A 12 -6.27 -16.43 11.51
C ARG A 12 -6.40 -14.97 11.07
N TRP A 13 -6.39 -14.04 12.02
CA TRP A 13 -6.53 -12.62 11.74
C TRP A 13 -5.36 -12.05 10.94
N ASN A 14 -4.13 -12.45 11.27
CA ASN A 14 -2.96 -12.07 10.49
C ASN A 14 -3.06 -12.60 9.05
N GLN A 15 -3.53 -13.84 8.87
CA GLN A 15 -3.75 -14.41 7.55
C GLN A 15 -4.86 -13.67 6.79
N GLU A 16 -5.89 -13.16 7.45
CA GLU A 16 -6.94 -12.33 6.82
C GLU A 16 -6.52 -10.86 6.62
N GLY A 17 -5.26 -10.51 6.88
CA GLY A 17 -4.74 -9.15 6.70
C GLY A 17 -5.08 -8.19 7.83
N PHE A 18 -5.63 -8.67 8.94
CA PHE A 18 -5.80 -7.85 10.14
C PHE A 18 -4.48 -7.76 10.90
N ILE A 19 -3.77 -6.67 10.64
CA ILE A 19 -2.52 -6.33 11.33
C ILE A 19 -2.84 -5.20 12.33
N PRO A 20 -2.40 -5.31 13.61
CA PRO A 20 -2.59 -4.23 14.57
C PRO A 20 -1.86 -2.95 14.14
N GLY A 21 -2.49 -1.80 14.36
CA GLY A 21 -1.86 -0.50 14.19
C GLY A 21 -0.73 -0.25 15.20
N PRO A 22 0.14 0.74 14.97
CA PRO A 22 1.28 1.04 15.84
C PRO A 22 0.88 1.37 17.29
N GLU A 23 -0.25 2.06 17.46
CA GLU A 23 -0.78 2.53 18.75
C GLU A 23 -2.11 1.85 19.11
N GLU A 24 -2.50 0.82 18.36
CA GLU A 24 -3.79 0.16 18.54
C GLU A 24 -3.77 -0.77 19.75
N SER A 25 -4.73 -0.59 20.66
CA SER A 25 -4.94 -1.49 21.80
C SER A 25 -5.55 -2.81 21.33
N GLU A 26 -5.36 -3.88 22.12
CA GLU A 26 -5.98 -5.18 21.82
C GLU A 26 -7.51 -5.10 21.72
N VAL A 27 -8.14 -4.26 22.56
CA VAL A 27 -9.59 -4.07 22.56
C VAL A 27 -10.06 -3.42 21.27
N ASN A 28 -9.40 -2.33 20.85
CA ASN A 28 -9.75 -1.60 19.62
C ASN A 28 -9.51 -2.48 18.39
N PHE A 29 -8.42 -3.26 18.39
CA PHE A 29 -8.13 -4.23 17.34
C PHE A 29 -9.25 -5.27 17.19
N ASN A 30 -9.69 -5.88 18.29
CA ASN A 30 -10.77 -6.88 18.25
C ASN A 30 -12.09 -6.27 17.78
N GLN A 31 -12.41 -5.04 18.19
CA GLN A 31 -13.59 -4.31 17.71
C GLN A 31 -13.52 -4.05 16.21
N ARG A 32 -12.36 -3.64 15.70
CA ARG A 32 -12.14 -3.41 14.27
C ARG A 32 -12.28 -4.70 13.46
N VAL A 33 -11.70 -5.80 13.92
CA VAL A 33 -11.82 -7.11 13.26
C VAL A 33 -13.29 -7.51 13.15
N ALA A 34 -14.03 -7.47 14.26
CA ALA A 34 -15.46 -7.81 14.28
C ALA A 34 -16.30 -6.88 13.38
N PHE A 35 -15.92 -5.60 13.31
CA PHE A 35 -16.57 -4.64 12.40
C PHE A 35 -16.31 -5.00 10.94
N CYS A 36 -15.06 -5.26 10.56
CA CYS A 36 -14.66 -5.56 9.20
C CYS A 36 -15.22 -6.90 8.69
N GLU A 37 -15.30 -7.93 9.54
CA GLU A 37 -15.92 -9.22 9.17
C GLU A 37 -17.40 -9.06 8.78
N ASN A 38 -18.09 -8.04 9.31
CA ASN A 38 -19.49 -7.73 9.01
C ASN A 38 -19.65 -6.54 8.04
N LEU A 39 -18.56 -6.05 7.45
CA LEU A 39 -18.56 -4.80 6.68
C LEU A 39 -19.49 -4.86 5.46
N LYS A 40 -19.50 -5.97 4.74
CA LYS A 40 -20.33 -6.14 3.54
C LYS A 40 -21.82 -5.92 3.86
N GLN A 41 -22.30 -6.51 4.95
CA GLN A 41 -23.71 -6.37 5.36
C GLN A 41 -24.01 -4.93 5.78
N LYS A 42 -23.10 -4.29 6.52
CA LYS A 42 -23.26 -2.91 6.97
C LYS A 42 -23.26 -1.90 5.82
N LEU A 43 -22.38 -2.08 4.83
CA LEU A 43 -22.34 -1.21 3.66
C LEU A 43 -23.60 -1.33 2.82
N ILE A 44 -24.13 -2.55 2.63
CA ILE A 44 -25.39 -2.77 1.90
C ILE A 44 -26.60 -2.25 2.69
N GLN A 45 -26.60 -2.34 4.02
CA GLN A 45 -27.70 -1.79 4.84
C GLN A 45 -27.68 -0.26 4.90
N ASN A 46 -26.50 0.35 4.78
CA ASN A 46 -26.31 1.80 4.75
C ASN A 46 -26.20 2.35 3.32
N THR A 47 -26.53 1.58 2.27
CA THR A 47 -26.61 2.13 0.91
C THR A 47 -27.72 3.17 0.86
N GLY A 48 -27.35 4.37 0.47
CA GLY A 48 -28.19 5.56 0.38
C GLY A 48 -27.48 6.61 -0.47
N PRO A 49 -27.93 7.88 -0.48
CA PRO A 49 -27.34 8.94 -1.31
C PRO A 49 -25.83 9.19 -1.10
N ASP A 50 -25.26 8.69 0.01
CA ASP A 50 -23.86 8.91 0.40
C ASP A 50 -22.87 7.82 -0.08
N ILE A 51 -23.35 6.65 -0.50
CA ILE A 51 -22.52 5.55 -1.00
C ILE A 51 -22.98 5.21 -2.42
N PRO A 52 -22.25 5.61 -3.48
CA PRO A 52 -22.69 5.50 -4.88
C PRO A 52 -22.48 4.10 -5.48
N PHE A 53 -22.40 3.07 -4.62
CA PHE A 53 -22.16 1.69 -5.04
C PHE A 53 -23.43 0.87 -4.83
N GLU A 54 -23.85 0.18 -5.87
CA GLU A 54 -24.98 -0.73 -5.81
C GLU A 54 -24.52 -2.17 -5.52
N GLU A 55 -25.43 -3.04 -5.07
CA GLU A 55 -25.15 -4.48 -4.98
C GLU A 55 -24.75 -5.07 -6.34
N SER A 56 -25.27 -4.51 -7.44
CA SER A 56 -24.95 -4.88 -8.82
C SER A 56 -23.49 -4.57 -9.23
N ASP A 57 -22.83 -3.64 -8.54
CA ASP A 57 -21.42 -3.27 -8.73
C ASP A 57 -20.48 -4.22 -7.99
N LEU A 58 -21.01 -5.04 -7.06
CA LEU A 58 -20.20 -5.94 -6.26
C LEU A 58 -19.61 -7.06 -7.14
N ALA A 59 -18.30 -7.20 -7.07
CA ALA A 59 -17.58 -8.23 -7.77
C ALA A 59 -17.87 -9.62 -7.19
N SER A 60 -17.74 -10.64 -8.06
CA SER A 60 -17.70 -12.03 -7.60
C SER A 60 -16.50 -12.26 -6.67
N GLN A 61 -16.74 -12.99 -5.58
CA GLN A 61 -15.70 -13.36 -4.62
C GLN A 61 -14.57 -14.19 -5.26
N VAL A 62 -14.81 -14.85 -6.39
CA VAL A 62 -13.80 -15.63 -7.12
C VAL A 62 -12.60 -14.75 -7.50
N MET A 63 -12.84 -13.50 -7.94
CA MET A 63 -11.76 -12.60 -8.34
C MET A 63 -10.88 -12.20 -7.15
N LEU A 64 -11.50 -12.00 -5.98
CA LEU A 64 -10.78 -11.66 -4.76
C LEU A 64 -9.94 -12.85 -4.26
N GLN A 65 -10.48 -14.08 -4.35
CA GLN A 65 -9.76 -15.29 -3.95
C GLN A 65 -8.48 -15.53 -4.77
N GLU A 66 -8.49 -15.23 -6.07
CA GLU A 66 -7.29 -15.36 -6.90
C GLU A 66 -6.20 -14.35 -6.50
N ALA A 67 -6.59 -13.10 -6.24
CA ALA A 67 -5.68 -12.08 -5.74
C ALA A 67 -5.16 -12.43 -4.33
N ALA A 68 -6.03 -12.92 -3.45
CA ALA A 68 -5.70 -13.32 -2.09
C ALA A 68 -4.65 -14.45 -2.03
N LYS A 69 -4.65 -15.37 -3.01
CA LYS A 69 -3.60 -16.39 -3.14
C LYS A 69 -2.23 -15.78 -3.42
N GLU A 70 -2.17 -14.75 -4.27
CA GLU A 70 -0.93 -14.08 -4.64
C GLU A 70 -0.44 -13.16 -3.51
N THR A 71 -1.34 -12.43 -2.84
CA THR A 71 -0.98 -11.68 -1.64
C THR A 71 -0.44 -12.60 -0.54
N LYS A 72 -0.96 -13.83 -0.42
CA LYS A 72 -0.47 -14.80 0.58
C LYS A 72 0.98 -15.16 0.33
N GLN A 73 1.34 -15.36 -0.94
CA GLN A 73 2.71 -15.70 -1.31
C GLN A 73 3.66 -14.55 -0.99
N ILE A 74 3.30 -13.32 -1.38
CA ILE A 74 4.19 -12.15 -1.30
C ILE A 74 4.24 -11.56 0.11
N TYR A 75 3.08 -11.37 0.74
CA TYR A 75 2.91 -10.62 1.98
C TYR A 75 2.50 -11.50 3.17
N GLY A 76 2.09 -12.75 2.94
CA GLY A 76 1.63 -13.63 4.01
C GLY A 76 0.24 -13.27 4.53
N ILE A 77 -0.57 -12.60 3.70
CA ILE A 77 -1.96 -12.24 3.98
C ILE A 77 -2.84 -12.65 2.80
N ALA A 78 -4.09 -13.02 3.05
CA ALA A 78 -5.12 -13.42 2.10
C ALA A 78 -6.46 -12.82 2.57
N PRO A 79 -6.63 -11.49 2.55
CA PRO A 79 -7.87 -10.84 2.98
C PRO A 79 -9.04 -11.20 2.05
N HIS A 80 -10.11 -11.76 2.60
CA HIS A 80 -11.36 -12.05 1.87
C HIS A 80 -12.54 -11.17 2.29
N TRP A 81 -12.38 -10.44 3.39
CA TRP A 81 -13.40 -9.57 3.96
C TRP A 81 -13.67 -8.24 3.21
N PRO A 82 -12.70 -7.58 2.52
CA PRO A 82 -12.99 -6.27 1.96
C PRO A 82 -13.92 -6.38 0.74
N PRO A 83 -15.03 -5.64 0.69
CA PRO A 83 -15.88 -5.57 -0.49
C PRO A 83 -15.12 -5.04 -1.70
N LEU A 84 -15.46 -5.54 -2.90
CA LEU A 84 -14.86 -5.11 -4.16
C LEU A 84 -15.95 -4.61 -5.10
N PHE A 85 -15.84 -3.37 -5.55
CA PHE A 85 -16.80 -2.72 -6.44
C PHE A 85 -16.18 -2.38 -7.80
N PHE A 86 -16.96 -2.56 -8.88
CA PHE A 86 -16.58 -2.15 -10.23
C PHE A 86 -17.34 -0.89 -10.66
N ASN A 87 -16.78 0.29 -10.39
CA ASN A 87 -17.44 1.58 -10.65
C ASN A 87 -16.40 2.66 -10.99
N ASN A 88 -16.78 3.65 -11.80
CA ASN A 88 -15.91 4.77 -12.20
C ASN A 88 -16.03 6.03 -11.32
N TYR A 89 -16.87 6.01 -10.30
CA TYR A 89 -17.12 7.13 -9.39
C TYR A 89 -15.80 7.70 -8.84
N GLN A 90 -15.59 9.00 -9.00
CA GLN A 90 -14.38 9.73 -8.58
C GLN A 90 -13.03 9.18 -9.11
N LEU A 91 -13.04 8.26 -10.09
CA LEU A 91 -11.82 7.78 -10.74
C LEU A 91 -11.55 8.61 -12.01
N ALA A 92 -10.44 9.35 -12.01
CA ALA A 92 -9.93 10.01 -13.22
C ALA A 92 -9.64 8.97 -14.32
N PRO A 93 -9.66 9.34 -15.63
CA PRO A 93 -9.46 8.42 -16.74
C PRO A 93 -8.20 7.54 -16.64
N TRP A 94 -7.13 8.03 -16.01
CA TRP A 94 -5.87 7.31 -15.81
C TRP A 94 -5.78 6.56 -14.48
N HIS A 95 -6.77 6.65 -13.58
CA HIS A 95 -6.84 5.82 -12.38
C HIS A 95 -7.49 4.48 -12.73
N ALA A 96 -6.86 3.37 -12.37
CA ALA A 96 -7.38 2.03 -12.64
C ALA A 96 -8.22 1.47 -11.47
N GLY A 97 -7.90 1.89 -10.24
CA GLY A 97 -8.58 1.50 -9.01
C GLY A 97 -7.90 2.11 -7.79
N CYS A 98 -8.47 1.84 -6.61
CA CYS A 98 -7.95 2.24 -5.31
C CYS A 98 -8.56 1.40 -4.18
N ALA A 99 -7.83 1.27 -3.08
CA ALA A 99 -8.35 0.91 -1.77
C ALA A 99 -8.85 2.17 -1.05
N TRP A 100 -10.11 2.18 -0.65
CA TRP A 100 -10.68 3.23 0.20
C TRP A 100 -10.54 2.81 1.64
N ILE A 101 -9.80 3.58 2.42
CA ILE A 101 -9.67 3.42 3.87
C ILE A 101 -10.50 4.52 4.53
N PHE A 102 -11.45 4.15 5.38
CA PHE A 102 -12.44 5.08 5.89
C PHE A 102 -12.95 4.70 7.28
N GLN A 103 -13.62 5.65 7.91
CA GLN A 103 -14.50 5.48 9.07
C GLN A 103 -15.87 6.03 8.67
N LEU A 104 -16.96 5.34 9.03
CA LEU A 104 -18.32 5.82 8.72
C LEU A 104 -18.69 7.04 9.58
N ASP A 105 -18.22 7.05 10.82
CA ASP A 105 -18.31 8.13 11.80
C ASP A 105 -17.11 8.08 12.77
N GLU A 106 -16.96 9.08 13.65
CA GLU A 106 -15.85 9.18 14.62
C GLU A 106 -15.77 8.00 15.61
N GLN A 107 -16.86 7.25 15.81
CA GLN A 107 -16.94 6.14 16.75
C GLN A 107 -16.73 4.79 16.06
N THR A 108 -16.84 4.73 14.74
CA THR A 108 -16.66 3.50 13.97
C THR A 108 -15.18 3.16 13.77
N PRO A 109 -14.82 1.87 13.91
CA PRO A 109 -13.48 1.42 13.57
C PRO A 109 -13.14 1.66 12.10
N THR A 110 -11.86 1.89 11.82
CA THR A 110 -11.34 2.00 10.45
C THR A 110 -11.60 0.72 9.67
N ALA A 111 -12.12 0.87 8.45
CA ALA A 111 -12.41 -0.21 7.53
C ALA A 111 -11.92 0.13 6.13
N ALA A 112 -11.99 -0.85 5.22
CA ALA A 112 -11.62 -0.64 3.83
C ALA A 112 -12.51 -1.39 2.84
N PHE A 113 -12.68 -0.81 1.66
CA PHE A 113 -13.20 -1.50 0.48
C PHE A 113 -12.34 -1.21 -0.74
N LEU A 114 -12.43 -2.07 -1.75
CA LEU A 114 -11.72 -1.94 -3.01
C LEU A 114 -12.66 -1.37 -4.07
N GLN A 115 -12.18 -0.41 -4.85
CA GLN A 115 -12.87 0.08 -6.04
C GLN A 115 -11.96 -0.09 -7.25
N LEU A 116 -12.42 -0.79 -8.26
CA LEU A 116 -11.81 -0.84 -9.58
C LEU A 116 -12.72 -0.18 -10.63
N ARG A 117 -12.14 0.29 -11.74
CA ARG A 117 -12.94 0.80 -12.86
C ARG A 117 -13.96 -0.21 -13.36
N ALA A 118 -15.13 0.27 -13.78
CA ALA A 118 -16.24 -0.56 -14.26
C ALA A 118 -15.85 -1.53 -15.39
N GLN A 119 -14.93 -1.10 -16.27
CA GLN A 119 -14.45 -1.94 -17.39
C GLN A 119 -13.75 -3.23 -16.92
N PHE A 120 -13.20 -3.24 -15.70
CA PHE A 120 -12.62 -4.43 -15.12
C PHE A 120 -13.64 -5.50 -14.74
N LYS A 121 -14.94 -5.21 -14.79
CA LYS A 121 -15.99 -6.23 -14.62
C LYS A 121 -15.91 -7.27 -15.74
N GLU A 122 -15.74 -6.82 -16.98
CA GLU A 122 -15.74 -7.67 -18.18
C GLU A 122 -14.33 -7.94 -18.71
N ARG A 123 -13.39 -7.00 -18.52
CA ARG A 123 -12.04 -7.06 -19.10
C ARG A 123 -10.99 -7.24 -18.02
N SER A 124 -9.92 -7.96 -18.34
CA SER A 124 -8.77 -8.11 -17.45
C SER A 124 -7.77 -6.95 -17.54
N ASN A 125 -7.86 -6.11 -18.58
CA ASN A 125 -6.90 -5.03 -18.82
C ASN A 125 -7.58 -3.69 -19.10
N TYR A 126 -6.92 -2.59 -18.73
CA TYR A 126 -7.34 -1.22 -18.97
C TYR A 126 -6.17 -0.39 -19.53
N LEU A 127 -6.43 0.39 -20.59
CA LEU A 127 -5.44 1.21 -21.32
C LEU A 127 -4.17 0.46 -21.79
N GLY A 128 -4.20 -0.87 -21.84
CA GLY A 128 -3.05 -1.71 -22.20
C GLY A 128 -1.91 -1.76 -21.18
N ILE A 129 -1.99 -0.98 -20.10
CA ILE A 129 -0.92 -0.86 -19.08
C ILE A 129 -1.32 -1.41 -17.71
N TYR A 130 -2.63 -1.46 -17.41
CA TYR A 130 -3.17 -1.95 -16.15
C TYR A 130 -3.76 -3.34 -16.32
N ASN A 131 -3.40 -4.26 -15.42
CA ASN A 131 -4.00 -5.58 -15.32
C ASN A 131 -4.79 -5.70 -14.01
N ARG A 132 -6.01 -6.25 -14.08
CA ARG A 132 -6.94 -6.38 -12.95
C ARG A 132 -6.34 -7.15 -11.78
N LYS A 133 -5.66 -8.27 -12.07
CA LYS A 133 -5.11 -9.13 -11.01
C LYS A 133 -3.97 -8.43 -10.29
N GLU A 134 -3.03 -7.87 -11.04
CA GLU A 134 -1.92 -7.06 -10.49
C GLU A 134 -2.45 -5.93 -9.61
N LEU A 135 -3.47 -5.21 -10.08
CA LEU A 135 -4.08 -4.12 -9.35
C LEU A 135 -4.77 -4.60 -8.07
N LEU A 136 -5.54 -5.68 -8.11
CA LEU A 136 -6.16 -6.23 -6.89
C LEU A 136 -5.12 -6.63 -5.83
N VAL A 137 -4.02 -7.27 -6.24
CA VAL A 137 -2.95 -7.65 -5.30
C VAL A 137 -2.27 -6.41 -4.72
N HIS A 138 -2.09 -5.36 -5.52
CA HIS A 138 -1.57 -4.07 -5.06
C HIS A 138 -2.51 -3.42 -4.03
N GLU A 139 -3.80 -3.26 -4.35
CA GLU A 139 -4.75 -2.63 -3.43
C GLU A 139 -4.96 -3.44 -2.14
N LEU A 140 -4.93 -4.77 -2.22
CA LEU A 140 -4.97 -5.63 -1.03
C LEU A 140 -3.74 -5.47 -0.13
N ALA A 141 -2.59 -5.10 -0.69
CA ALA A 141 -1.42 -4.76 0.09
C ALA A 141 -1.64 -3.47 0.90
N HIS A 142 -2.44 -2.52 0.42
CA HIS A 142 -2.85 -1.35 1.19
C HIS A 142 -3.86 -1.70 2.26
N VAL A 143 -4.83 -2.58 1.97
CA VAL A 143 -5.81 -3.08 2.96
C VAL A 143 -5.11 -3.69 4.18
N GLY A 144 -4.12 -4.56 3.99
CA GLY A 144 -3.39 -5.16 5.11
C GLY A 144 -2.59 -4.15 5.95
N ARG A 145 -2.27 -2.98 5.38
CA ARG A 145 -1.55 -1.89 6.05
C ARG A 145 -2.43 -0.69 6.39
N MET A 146 -3.76 -0.82 6.34
CA MET A 146 -4.68 0.32 6.50
C MET A 146 -4.57 1.09 7.83
N MET A 147 -3.96 0.49 8.85
CA MET A 147 -3.71 1.14 10.15
C MET A 147 -2.35 1.85 10.25
N TYR A 148 -1.54 1.85 9.18
CA TYR A 148 -0.22 2.46 9.15
C TYR A 148 -0.34 3.86 8.58
N THR A 149 -0.01 4.87 9.37
CA THR A 149 -0.05 6.29 8.96
C THR A 149 1.30 6.75 8.42
N GLU A 150 1.91 5.99 7.50
CA GLU A 150 3.29 6.21 7.06
C GLU A 150 3.49 5.91 5.56
N PRO A 151 3.66 6.94 4.70
CA PRO A 151 3.61 6.75 3.24
C PRO A 151 4.97 6.39 2.60
N GLN A 152 6.09 6.29 3.34
CA GLN A 152 7.39 6.30 2.66
C GLN A 152 7.71 5.01 1.94
N PHE A 153 7.40 3.85 2.54
CA PHE A 153 7.66 2.54 1.94
C PHE A 153 6.38 1.81 1.50
N GLU A 154 5.20 2.34 1.80
CA GLU A 154 3.89 1.73 1.49
C GLU A 154 3.76 1.36 0.01
N GLU A 155 3.93 2.33 -0.89
CA GLU A 155 3.92 2.08 -2.33
C GLU A 155 5.01 1.08 -2.76
N ILE A 156 6.21 1.15 -2.18
CA ILE A 156 7.29 0.23 -2.50
C ILE A 156 6.90 -1.20 -2.14
N LEU A 157 6.24 -1.40 -0.99
CA LEU A 157 5.73 -2.70 -0.56
C LEU A 157 4.59 -3.17 -1.47
N ALA A 158 3.62 -2.32 -1.79
CA ALA A 158 2.49 -2.65 -2.65
C ALA A 158 2.93 -3.02 -4.08
N TYR A 159 3.90 -2.28 -4.64
CA TYR A 159 4.44 -2.57 -5.97
C TYR A 159 5.26 -3.87 -6.04
N GLN A 160 5.65 -4.51 -4.93
CA GLN A 160 6.35 -5.81 -4.96
C GLN A 160 5.55 -6.91 -5.68
N SER A 161 4.22 -6.77 -5.72
CA SER A 161 3.32 -7.64 -6.45
C SER A 161 3.37 -7.53 -7.97
N SER A 162 3.93 -6.44 -8.50
CA SER A 162 3.99 -6.26 -9.94
C SER A 162 4.87 -7.33 -10.61
N PRO A 163 4.38 -8.02 -11.67
CA PRO A 163 5.20 -8.94 -12.45
C PRO A 163 6.33 -8.20 -13.18
N SER A 164 6.09 -6.94 -13.57
CA SER A 164 7.09 -6.10 -14.22
C SER A 164 8.16 -5.63 -13.23
N ARG A 165 9.43 -5.92 -13.54
CA ARG A 165 10.59 -5.41 -12.79
C ARG A 165 10.65 -3.88 -12.83
N LEU A 166 10.29 -3.29 -13.97
CA LEU A 166 10.29 -1.84 -14.15
C LEU A 166 9.25 -1.19 -13.22
N ARG A 167 8.03 -1.72 -13.18
CA ARG A 167 6.98 -1.21 -12.28
C ARG A 167 7.29 -1.46 -10.81
N ARG A 168 7.87 -2.62 -10.45
CA ARG A 168 8.37 -2.89 -9.10
C ARG A 168 9.37 -1.85 -8.61
N PHE A 169 10.22 -1.38 -9.53
CA PHE A 169 11.25 -0.42 -9.19
C PHE A 169 10.74 1.03 -9.25
N LEU A 170 10.14 1.44 -10.36
CA LEU A 170 9.75 2.82 -10.69
C LEU A 170 8.31 3.19 -10.32
N GLY A 171 7.41 2.24 -10.09
CA GLY A 171 6.01 2.52 -9.71
C GLY A 171 5.90 3.50 -8.52
N PRO A 172 6.70 3.33 -7.44
CA PRO A 172 6.70 4.21 -6.27
C PRO A 172 7.41 5.57 -6.45
N ILE A 173 7.69 6.02 -7.68
CA ILE A 173 8.47 7.25 -7.93
C ILE A 173 7.74 8.51 -7.44
N VAL A 174 6.42 8.54 -7.65
CA VAL A 174 5.51 9.59 -7.18
C VAL A 174 5.05 9.25 -5.77
N GLN A 175 5.12 10.21 -4.84
CA GLN A 175 4.72 9.99 -3.45
C GLN A 175 3.40 10.63 -3.05
N SER A 176 2.90 11.57 -3.85
CA SER A 176 1.61 12.20 -3.58
C SER A 176 0.97 12.73 -4.84
N SER A 177 -0.35 12.88 -4.80
CA SER A 177 -1.11 13.53 -5.88
C SER A 177 -0.68 14.98 -6.09
N LYS A 178 -0.16 15.66 -5.05
CA LYS A 178 0.39 17.02 -5.15
C LYS A 178 1.67 17.06 -5.99
N GLU A 179 2.55 16.06 -5.85
CA GLU A 179 3.77 15.95 -6.68
C GLU A 179 3.41 15.75 -8.15
N SER A 180 2.46 14.84 -8.45
CA SER A 180 1.96 14.64 -9.81
C SER A 180 1.33 15.90 -10.38
N LEU A 181 0.48 16.58 -9.62
CA LEU A 181 -0.20 17.79 -10.07
C LEU A 181 0.80 18.92 -10.37
N LEU A 182 1.78 19.14 -9.48
CA LEU A 182 2.84 20.12 -9.70
C LEU A 182 3.64 19.80 -10.96
N PHE A 183 3.98 18.53 -11.19
CA PHE A 183 4.71 18.10 -12.38
C PHE A 183 3.90 18.35 -13.65
N ILE A 184 2.61 17.99 -13.66
CA ILE A 184 1.72 18.23 -14.81
C ILE A 184 1.55 19.73 -15.08
N LEU A 185 1.36 20.54 -14.03
CA LEU A 185 1.24 21.99 -14.17
C LEU A 185 2.52 22.60 -14.75
N LEU A 186 3.70 22.15 -14.28
CA LEU A 186 4.98 22.58 -14.82
C LEU A 186 5.12 22.25 -16.31
N LEU A 187 4.74 21.04 -16.72
CA LEU A 187 4.73 20.65 -18.13
C LEU A 187 3.76 21.52 -18.96
N GLY A 188 2.59 21.84 -18.41
CA GLY A 188 1.61 22.73 -19.04
C GLY A 188 2.15 24.15 -19.25
N VAL A 189 2.83 24.71 -18.24
CA VAL A 189 3.47 26.04 -18.34
C VAL A 189 4.55 26.05 -19.42
N ILE A 190 5.40 25.01 -19.45
CA ILE A 190 6.45 24.88 -20.47
C ILE A 190 5.84 24.76 -21.87
N LEU A 191 4.75 24.01 -22.02
CA LEU A 191 4.04 23.86 -23.29
C LEU A 191 3.48 25.21 -23.78
N VAL A 192 2.78 25.95 -22.91
CA VAL A 192 2.22 27.27 -23.25
C VAL A 192 3.34 28.25 -23.62
N ALA A 193 4.44 28.27 -22.86
CA ALA A 193 5.58 29.12 -23.15
C ALA A 193 6.24 28.79 -24.49
N ASN A 194 6.40 27.50 -24.83
CA ASN A 194 6.91 27.07 -26.13
C ASN A 194 5.98 27.49 -27.28
N LEU A 195 4.66 27.38 -27.11
CA LEU A 195 3.69 27.83 -28.11
C LEU A 195 3.73 29.35 -28.30
N ALA A 196 3.81 30.13 -27.22
CA ALA A 196 3.93 31.58 -27.30
C ALA A 196 5.22 32.03 -28.01
N LEU A 197 6.33 31.33 -27.77
CA LEU A 197 7.59 31.59 -28.46
C LEU A 197 7.49 31.32 -29.95
N LEU A 198 6.87 30.19 -30.32
CA LEU A 198 6.64 29.81 -31.72
C LEU A 198 5.82 30.88 -32.46
N MET A 199 4.85 31.51 -31.79
CA MET A 199 4.02 32.55 -32.39
C MET A 199 4.68 33.93 -32.46
N THR A 200 5.61 34.26 -31.55
CA THR A 200 6.20 35.61 -31.43
C THR A 200 7.58 35.74 -32.09
N ASN A 201 8.27 34.62 -32.39
CA ASN A 201 9.56 34.58 -33.08
C ASN A 201 10.69 35.41 -32.41
N ILE A 202 10.65 35.55 -31.07
CA ILE A 202 11.63 36.32 -30.28
C ILE A 202 12.86 35.46 -29.95
N SER A 203 14.03 35.79 -30.49
CA SER A 203 15.25 34.97 -30.34
C SER A 203 15.85 34.97 -28.93
N LEU A 204 15.79 36.09 -28.20
CA LEU A 204 16.37 36.25 -26.85
C LEU A 204 15.74 35.34 -25.78
N ALA A 205 14.54 34.80 -26.04
CA ALA A 205 13.85 33.90 -25.13
C ALA A 205 14.44 32.47 -25.14
N THR A 206 15.29 32.10 -26.10
CA THR A 206 15.78 30.72 -26.25
C THR A 206 16.63 30.23 -25.07
N THR A 207 17.58 31.03 -24.55
CA THR A 207 18.43 30.62 -23.41
C THR A 207 17.64 30.48 -22.10
N PHE A 208 16.72 31.41 -21.84
CA PHE A 208 15.84 31.33 -20.66
C PHE A 208 14.91 30.11 -20.73
N MET A 209 14.41 29.79 -21.93
CA MET A 209 13.55 28.63 -22.17
C MET A 209 14.29 27.31 -22.01
N LEU A 210 15.58 27.23 -22.35
CA LEU A 210 16.40 26.06 -22.04
C LEU A 210 16.46 25.82 -20.52
N GLY A 211 16.60 26.87 -19.71
CA GLY A 211 16.55 26.76 -18.25
C GLY A 211 15.23 26.20 -17.73
N LEU A 212 14.10 26.68 -18.26
CA LEU A 212 12.76 26.17 -17.94
C LEU A 212 12.58 24.68 -18.29
N GLN A 213 13.12 24.24 -19.42
CA GLN A 213 13.06 22.85 -19.87
C GLN A 213 13.88 21.89 -18.99
N LEU A 214 14.89 22.38 -18.27
CA LEU A 214 15.66 21.58 -17.31
C LEU A 214 14.91 21.32 -16.00
N ILE A 215 13.89 22.11 -15.66
CA ILE A 215 13.17 21.97 -14.38
C ILE A 215 12.48 20.60 -14.26
N PRO A 216 11.68 20.11 -15.24
CA PRO A 216 11.09 18.77 -15.15
C PRO A 216 12.13 17.66 -15.02
N ILE A 217 13.27 17.79 -15.73
CA ILE A 217 14.37 16.82 -15.68
C ILE A 217 14.97 16.78 -14.27
N PHE A 218 15.19 17.95 -13.66
CA PHE A 218 15.66 18.05 -12.29
C PHE A 218 14.66 17.41 -11.30
N PHE A 219 13.36 17.67 -11.44
CA PHE A 219 12.32 17.05 -10.62
C PHE A 219 12.32 15.52 -10.72
N VAL A 220 12.44 14.97 -11.94
CA VAL A 220 12.56 13.53 -12.16
C VAL A 220 13.85 13.00 -11.53
N GLY A 221 14.98 13.70 -11.65
CA GLY A 221 16.24 13.33 -11.02
C GLY A 221 16.14 13.26 -9.49
N LEU A 222 15.49 14.24 -8.85
CA LEU A 222 15.23 14.23 -7.42
C LEU A 222 14.33 13.06 -7.00
N ALA A 223 13.25 12.81 -7.75
CA ALA A 223 12.32 11.71 -7.49
C ALA A 223 13.03 10.35 -7.60
N LEU A 224 13.86 10.17 -8.63
CA LEU A 224 14.68 8.98 -8.81
C LEU A 224 15.71 8.81 -7.69
N GLY A 225 16.48 9.84 -7.35
CA GLY A 225 17.48 9.77 -6.27
C GLY A 225 16.85 9.37 -4.92
N ARG A 226 15.69 9.95 -4.61
CA ARG A 226 14.87 9.59 -3.44
C ARG A 226 14.40 8.13 -3.49
N LEU A 227 13.91 7.68 -4.64
CA LEU A 227 13.46 6.30 -4.86
C LEU A 227 14.61 5.30 -4.69
N PHE A 228 15.77 5.55 -5.29
CA PHE A 228 16.98 4.72 -5.14
C PHE A 228 17.36 4.57 -3.67
N ARG A 229 17.35 5.67 -2.89
CA ARG A 229 17.64 5.62 -1.45
C ARG A 229 16.63 4.75 -0.69
N LYS A 230 15.34 4.86 -0.99
CA LYS A 230 14.31 4.05 -0.34
C LYS A 230 14.42 2.56 -0.71
N GLN A 231 14.63 2.26 -1.99
CA GLN A 231 14.87 0.90 -2.47
C GLN A 231 16.13 0.29 -1.85
N TYR A 232 17.18 1.09 -1.63
CA TYR A 232 18.36 0.66 -0.90
C TYR A 232 18.02 0.28 0.56
N LEU A 233 17.33 1.17 1.29
CA LEU A 233 16.98 0.93 2.70
C LEU A 233 16.11 -0.33 2.89
N ILE A 234 15.06 -0.50 2.07
CA ILE A 234 14.18 -1.66 2.18
C ILE A 234 14.93 -2.96 1.89
N ASN A 235 15.87 -2.95 0.94
CA ASN A 235 16.69 -4.11 0.61
C ASN A 235 17.72 -4.42 1.70
N GLN A 236 18.29 -3.41 2.36
CA GLN A 236 19.16 -3.64 3.50
C GLN A 236 18.39 -4.21 4.70
N CYS A 237 17.21 -3.64 5.00
CA CYS A 237 16.32 -4.19 6.03
C CYS A 237 15.98 -5.66 5.75
N ARG A 238 15.61 -5.99 4.50
CA ARG A 238 15.34 -7.37 4.08
C ARG A 238 16.52 -8.30 4.33
N LYS A 239 17.74 -7.92 3.94
CA LYS A 239 18.96 -8.73 4.15
C LYS A 239 19.20 -9.00 5.63
N VAL A 240 19.01 -7.97 6.47
CA VAL A 240 19.13 -8.09 7.93
C VAL A 240 18.08 -9.09 8.44
N LEU A 241 16.82 -8.97 8.04
CA LEU A 241 15.74 -9.89 8.45
C LEU A 241 15.95 -11.34 8.00
N GLU A 242 16.49 -11.57 6.80
CA GLU A 242 16.78 -12.92 6.26
C GLU A 242 17.79 -13.70 7.13
N ILE A 243 18.68 -13.00 7.84
CA ILE A 243 19.63 -13.61 8.78
C ILE A 243 18.88 -14.17 9.99
N TYR A 244 17.87 -13.44 10.50
CA TYR A 244 17.20 -13.73 11.78
C TYR A 244 15.93 -14.56 11.66
N LEU A 245 15.27 -14.54 10.51
CA LEU A 245 14.03 -15.28 10.29
C LEU A 245 14.30 -16.60 9.57
N PRO A 246 13.48 -17.65 9.79
CA PRO A 246 13.69 -19.00 9.29
C PRO A 246 14.01 -19.08 7.80
N ASN A 247 13.31 -18.31 6.97
CA ASN A 247 13.49 -18.30 5.53
C ASN A 247 13.18 -16.91 4.94
N LYS A 248 13.53 -16.73 3.65
CA LYS A 248 13.35 -15.47 2.92
C LYS A 248 11.88 -15.03 2.79
N GLN A 249 10.97 -15.99 2.67
CA GLN A 249 9.55 -15.69 2.52
C GLN A 249 8.99 -15.09 3.82
N VAL A 250 9.29 -15.71 4.96
CA VAL A 250 8.94 -15.21 6.30
C VAL A 250 9.57 -13.84 6.54
N ALA A 251 10.80 -13.61 6.09
CA ALA A 251 11.44 -12.29 6.17
C ALA A 251 10.68 -11.21 5.38
N ASN A 252 10.19 -11.52 4.17
CA ASN A 252 9.37 -10.59 3.40
C ASN A 252 8.00 -10.35 4.04
N HIS A 253 7.37 -11.38 4.58
CA HIS A 253 6.11 -11.24 5.32
C HIS A 253 6.29 -10.34 6.53
N PHE A 254 7.36 -10.55 7.29
CA PHE A 254 7.68 -9.72 8.45
C PHE A 254 8.00 -8.27 8.06
N LEU A 255 8.81 -8.07 7.01
CA LEU A 255 9.11 -6.75 6.45
C LEU A 255 7.85 -5.95 6.10
N TYR A 256 6.84 -6.62 5.53
CA TYR A 256 5.55 -6.01 5.19
C TYR A 256 4.75 -5.53 6.42
N ARG A 257 5.12 -5.95 7.64
CA ARG A 257 4.48 -5.54 8.91
C ARG A 257 5.29 -4.49 9.68
N LEU A 258 6.38 -3.98 9.11
CA LEU A 258 7.21 -2.96 9.74
C LEU A 258 6.72 -1.55 9.44
N LEU A 259 6.95 -0.66 10.39
CA LEU A 259 6.84 0.79 10.23
C LEU A 259 8.02 1.33 9.41
N ASP A 260 7.85 2.50 8.81
CA ASP A 260 8.91 3.21 8.09
C ASP A 260 10.11 3.49 9.00
N SER A 261 9.85 3.85 10.27
CA SER A 261 10.88 4.06 11.29
C SER A 261 11.66 2.76 11.58
N GLU A 262 10.96 1.64 11.65
CA GLU A 262 11.51 0.31 11.91
C GLU A 262 12.33 -0.19 10.73
N ILE A 263 11.85 0.01 9.50
CA ILE A 263 12.60 -0.31 8.27
C ILE A 263 13.92 0.46 8.27
N ARG A 264 13.90 1.76 8.57
CA ARG A 264 15.12 2.60 8.61
C ARG A 264 16.10 2.15 9.70
N MET A 265 15.58 1.80 10.86
CA MET A 265 16.39 1.35 12.00
C MET A 265 17.00 -0.01 11.69
N PHE A 266 16.19 -1.02 11.37
CA PHE A 266 16.66 -2.37 11.07
C PHE A 266 17.58 -2.43 9.85
N ALA A 267 17.44 -1.54 8.87
CA ALA A 267 18.39 -1.44 7.76
C ALA A 267 19.83 -1.11 8.18
N ARG A 268 20.04 -0.64 9.42
CA ARG A 268 21.34 -0.24 9.98
C ARG A 268 21.71 -0.97 11.26
N SER A 269 20.79 -1.73 11.84
CA SER A 269 20.99 -2.40 13.12
C SER A 269 21.80 -3.69 12.99
N SER A 270 22.59 -3.95 14.01
CA SER A 270 23.16 -5.25 14.32
C SER A 270 22.10 -6.22 14.88
N ARG A 271 22.49 -7.51 15.02
CA ARG A 271 21.63 -8.56 15.61
C ARG A 271 21.11 -8.19 16.98
N THR A 272 22.02 -7.76 17.85
CA THR A 272 21.75 -7.50 19.26
C THR A 272 20.83 -6.31 19.42
N GLU A 273 21.05 -5.24 18.65
CA GLU A 273 20.18 -4.06 18.64
C GLU A 273 18.76 -4.40 18.18
N MET A 274 18.63 -5.19 17.11
CA MET A 274 17.32 -5.61 16.61
C MET A 274 16.58 -6.51 17.62
N GLN A 275 17.26 -7.50 18.19
CA GLN A 275 16.67 -8.39 19.20
C GLN A 275 16.25 -7.62 20.45
N THR A 276 17.11 -6.70 20.93
CA THR A 276 16.81 -5.84 22.08
C THR A 276 15.59 -4.97 21.82
N PHE A 277 15.50 -4.36 20.63
CA PHE A 277 14.33 -3.58 20.24
C PHE A 277 13.05 -4.42 20.25
N ILE A 278 13.09 -5.60 19.61
CA ILE A 278 11.93 -6.50 19.51
C ILE A 278 11.48 -6.96 20.89
N GLN A 279 12.42 -7.35 21.77
CA GLN A 279 12.11 -7.78 23.13
C GLN A 279 11.48 -6.65 23.96
N ASN A 280 12.06 -5.44 23.91
CA ASN A 280 11.53 -4.28 24.61
C ASN A 280 10.13 -3.89 24.11
N GLN A 281 9.90 -3.95 22.80
CA GLN A 281 8.61 -3.60 22.24
C GLN A 281 7.54 -4.69 22.48
N ALA A 282 7.91 -5.97 22.47
CA ALA A 282 6.97 -7.06 22.72
C ALA A 282 6.35 -7.02 24.13
N VAL A 283 7.03 -6.38 25.09
CA VAL A 283 6.52 -6.15 26.45
C VAL A 283 5.51 -5.00 26.48
N ASN A 284 5.79 -3.91 25.75
CA ASN A 284 5.08 -2.64 25.90
C ASN A 284 4.02 -2.37 24.83
N ASN A 285 4.09 -3.06 23.69
CA ASN A 285 3.29 -2.76 22.51
C ASN A 285 2.53 -4.00 22.01
N PHE A 286 1.21 -3.87 21.87
CA PHE A 286 0.35 -4.97 21.43
C PHE A 286 0.71 -5.50 20.04
N ARG A 287 0.96 -4.61 19.07
CA ARG A 287 1.38 -5.01 17.72
C ARG A 287 2.64 -5.86 17.78
N TRP A 288 3.64 -5.46 18.56
CA TRP A 288 4.87 -6.22 18.70
C TRP A 288 4.68 -7.57 19.40
N LYS A 289 3.83 -7.63 20.42
CA LYS A 289 3.44 -8.90 21.06
C LYS A 289 2.76 -9.85 20.05
N PHE A 290 1.87 -9.30 19.23
CA PHE A 290 1.20 -10.03 18.15
C PHE A 290 2.22 -10.56 17.13
N LEU A 291 3.10 -9.69 16.62
CA LEU A 291 4.10 -10.05 15.62
C LEU A 291 5.09 -11.12 16.11
N VAL A 292 5.64 -10.96 17.31
CA VAL A 292 6.60 -11.93 17.87
C VAL A 292 5.98 -13.31 18.08
N SER A 293 4.69 -13.36 18.43
CA SER A 293 3.99 -14.64 18.57
C SER A 293 3.90 -15.41 17.25
N LEU A 294 3.74 -14.71 16.13
CA LEU A 294 3.52 -15.29 14.80
C LEU A 294 4.83 -15.50 14.01
N TYR A 295 5.87 -14.72 14.32
CA TYR A 295 7.14 -14.71 13.61
C TYR A 295 8.29 -15.01 14.58
N PRO A 296 8.46 -16.27 15.02
CA PRO A 296 9.53 -16.63 15.93
C PRO A 296 10.89 -16.43 15.24
N LEU A 297 11.79 -15.73 15.94
CA LEU A 297 13.17 -15.55 15.52
C LEU A 297 13.91 -16.89 15.60
N LYS A 298 14.91 -17.10 14.73
CA LYS A 298 15.81 -18.25 14.81
C LYS A 298 16.45 -18.32 16.20
N LYS A 299 16.27 -19.47 16.87
CA LYS A 299 17.04 -19.81 18.06
C LYS A 299 18.49 -20.09 17.66
N GLU A 300 19.42 -19.75 18.53
CA GLU A 300 20.85 -20.09 18.36
C GLU A 300 21.09 -21.59 18.40
#